data_AF-A0A4Y3RHV6-F1
#
_entry.id   AF-A0A4Y3RHV6-F1
#
_cell.length_a   1.000
_cell.length_b   1.000
_cell.length_c   1.000
_cell.angle_alpha   90.00
_cell.angle_beta   90.00
_cell.angle_gamma   90.00
#
_symmetry.space_group_name_H-M   'P 1'
#
loop_
_entity.id
_entity.type
_entity.pdbx_description
1 polymer ?
#
loop_
_entity_poly.entity_id
_entity_poly.type
_entity_poly.pdbx_seq_one_letter_code
_entity_poly.pdbx_strand_id
1 'polypeptide(L)'
;MDRSPPRRRLGRDPPRQPRIITDTDTGRALGLDDFDTRHSTATISEEGNLGGVSVLRVLEHAHAEPSEHGATSDDIAYGPGFNCAALLGTRHNH
;
A
#
# COMPACT_ATOMS: atom_id res chain seq x y z
N MET A 1 -30.41 21.76 38.41
CA MET A 1 -30.37 20.66 37.42
C MET A 1 -30.05 21.26 36.07
N ASP A 2 -28.76 21.34 35.74
CA ASP A 2 -28.25 21.81 34.45
C ASP A 2 -28.12 20.60 33.52
N ARG A 3 -28.82 20.62 32.38
CA ARG A 3 -28.70 19.62 31.32
C ARG A 3 -28.10 20.27 30.08
N SER A 4 -26.82 20.60 30.16
CA SER A 4 -26.00 20.89 28.98
C SER A 4 -25.80 19.61 28.15
N PRO A 5 -25.98 19.63 26.82
CA PRO A 5 -25.79 18.45 25.98
C PRO A 5 -24.29 18.14 25.80
N PRO A 6 -23.90 16.87 25.58
CA PRO A 6 -22.50 16.50 25.43
C PRO A 6 -21.93 17.09 24.13
N ARG A 7 -20.84 17.85 24.25
CA ARG A 7 -20.04 18.32 23.12
C ARG A 7 -19.50 17.09 22.38
N ARG A 8 -20.06 16.76 21.22
CA ARG A 8 -19.43 15.83 20.28
C ARG A 8 -18.04 16.37 19.96
N ARG A 9 -16.99 15.69 20.45
CA ARG A 9 -15.64 15.82 19.89
C ARG A 9 -15.79 15.49 18.41
N LEU A 10 -15.59 16.49 17.56
CA LEU A 10 -15.35 16.29 16.15
C LEU A 10 -14.01 15.53 16.08
N GLY A 11 -14.08 14.20 16.16
CA GLY A 11 -12.99 13.35 15.72
C GLY A 11 -12.74 13.75 14.29
N ARG A 12 -11.57 14.32 14.03
CA ARG A 12 -11.09 14.56 12.68
C ARG A 12 -10.90 13.18 12.09
N ASP A 13 -11.88 12.68 11.35
CA ASP A 13 -11.66 11.56 10.44
C ASP A 13 -10.39 11.94 9.67
N PRO A 14 -9.30 11.13 9.72
CA PRO A 14 -8.18 11.37 8.85
C PRO A 14 -8.74 11.42 7.42
N PRO A 15 -8.21 12.29 6.54
CA PRO A 15 -8.71 12.37 5.18
C PRO A 15 -8.73 10.94 4.64
N ARG A 16 -9.93 10.41 4.35
CA ARG A 16 -10.05 9.18 3.58
C ARG A 16 -9.29 9.52 2.32
N GLN A 17 -8.11 8.94 2.17
CA GLN A 17 -7.34 9.09 0.95
C GLN A 17 -8.32 8.77 -0.18
N PRO A 18 -8.31 9.53 -1.29
CA PRO A 18 -9.11 9.18 -2.45
C PRO A 18 -8.94 7.67 -2.68
N ARG A 19 -10.00 6.97 -3.13
CA ARG A 19 -9.87 5.58 -3.56
C ARG A 19 -8.97 5.53 -4.80
N ILE A 20 -7.70 5.88 -4.61
CA ILE A 20 -6.57 5.54 -5.43
C ILE A 20 -6.66 4.03 -5.51
N ILE A 21 -6.63 3.54 -6.74
CA ILE A 21 -6.71 2.14 -7.12
C ILE A 21 -6.11 1.29 -6.00
N THR A 22 -6.96 0.52 -5.31
CA THR A 22 -6.46 -0.28 -4.19
C THR A 22 -5.47 -1.30 -4.75
N ASP A 23 -4.51 -1.75 -3.95
CA ASP A 23 -3.60 -2.82 -4.38
C ASP A 23 -4.39 -4.04 -4.85
N THR A 24 -5.54 -4.31 -4.24
CA THR A 24 -6.49 -5.33 -4.67
C THR A 24 -7.10 -5.06 -6.05
N ASP A 25 -7.45 -3.81 -6.37
CA ASP A 25 -7.98 -3.46 -7.71
C ASP A 25 -6.88 -3.57 -8.79
N THR A 26 -5.66 -3.12 -8.48
CA THR A 26 -4.50 -3.28 -9.37
C THR A 26 -4.17 -4.76 -9.57
N GLY A 27 -4.10 -5.53 -8.48
CA GLY A 27 -3.80 -6.95 -8.51
C GLY A 27 -4.81 -7.71 -9.36
N ARG A 28 -6.11 -7.47 -9.15
CA ARG A 28 -7.16 -8.07 -10.00
C ARG A 28 -7.03 -7.69 -11.47
N ALA A 29 -6.72 -6.42 -11.77
CA ALA A 29 -6.56 -5.97 -13.15
C ALA A 29 -5.36 -6.64 -13.85
N LEU A 30 -4.33 -7.00 -13.08
CA LEU A 30 -3.12 -7.67 -13.56
C LEU A 30 -3.18 -9.19 -13.47
N GLY A 31 -4.26 -9.75 -12.93
CA GLY A 31 -4.40 -11.20 -12.71
C GLY A 31 -3.52 -11.73 -11.57
N LEU A 32 -3.08 -10.85 -10.66
CA LEU A 32 -2.32 -11.19 -9.47
C LEU A 32 -3.25 -11.73 -8.37
N ASP A 33 -2.71 -12.63 -7.55
CA ASP A 33 -3.42 -13.21 -6.42
C ASP A 33 -3.05 -12.56 -5.07
N ASP A 34 -3.58 -13.13 -3.99
CA ASP A 34 -3.32 -12.66 -2.62
C ASP A 34 -1.84 -12.86 -2.24
N PHE A 35 -1.16 -13.86 -2.80
CA PHE A 35 0.25 -14.09 -2.54
C PHE A 35 1.10 -13.01 -3.21
N ASP A 36 0.81 -12.67 -4.46
CA ASP A 36 1.53 -11.63 -5.21
C ASP A 36 1.43 -10.25 -4.55
N THR A 37 0.28 -9.95 -3.94
CA THR A 37 -0.02 -8.64 -3.33
C THR A 37 0.18 -8.60 -1.81
N ARG A 38 0.66 -9.69 -1.20
CA ARG A 38 0.72 -9.86 0.27
C ARG A 38 1.55 -8.79 0.98
N HIS A 39 2.69 -8.41 0.41
CA HIS A 39 3.58 -7.42 1.04
C HIS A 39 2.96 -6.02 1.04
N SER A 40 2.31 -5.63 -0.06
CA SER A 40 1.59 -4.36 -0.15
C SER A 40 0.39 -4.31 0.79
N THR A 41 -0.36 -5.42 0.85
CA THR A 41 -1.51 -5.57 1.76
C THR A 41 -1.09 -5.53 3.22
N ALA A 42 0.03 -6.19 3.58
CA ALA A 42 0.59 -6.15 4.92
C ALA A 42 1.00 -4.72 5.31
N THR A 43 1.76 -4.01 4.46
CA THR A 43 2.16 -2.63 4.71
C THR A 43 0.95 -1.72 4.94
N ILE A 44 -0.08 -1.79 4.10
CA ILE A 44 -1.30 -0.99 4.29
C ILE A 44 -2.02 -1.36 5.59
N SER A 45 -2.12 -2.65 5.92
CA SER A 45 -2.82 -3.10 7.13
C SER A 45 -2.09 -2.70 8.41
N GLU A 46 -0.76 -2.73 8.41
CA GLU A 46 0.08 -2.50 9.59
C GLU A 46 0.40 -1.01 9.80
N GLU A 47 0.67 -0.29 8.72
CA GLU A 47 1.23 1.07 8.77
C GLU A 47 0.32 2.12 8.11
N GLY A 48 -0.65 1.67 7.32
CA GLY A 48 -1.45 2.54 6.47
C GLY A 48 -0.67 3.05 5.26
N ASN A 49 -1.26 3.99 4.55
CA ASN A 49 -0.63 4.64 3.40
C ASN A 49 0.27 5.79 3.88
N LEU A 50 1.58 5.58 3.83
CA LEU A 50 2.62 6.55 4.17
C LEU A 50 2.93 7.51 3.01
N GLY A 51 2.22 7.41 1.89
CA GLY A 51 2.49 8.14 0.65
C GLY A 51 3.57 7.45 -0.17
N GLY A 52 4.37 8.23 -0.91
CA GLY A 52 5.39 7.70 -1.82
C GLY A 52 6.45 6.82 -1.14
N VAL A 53 6.62 6.92 0.17
CA VAL A 53 7.58 6.09 0.93
C VAL A 53 7.04 4.69 1.26
N SER A 54 5.74 4.43 1.10
CA SER A 54 5.17 3.09 1.32
C SER A 54 5.84 2.02 0.46
N VAL A 55 6.29 2.36 -0.75
CA VAL A 55 7.02 1.42 -1.63
C VAL A 55 8.30 0.88 -0.98
N LEU A 56 8.99 1.68 -0.17
CA LEU A 56 10.21 1.25 0.51
C LEU A 56 9.91 0.21 1.59
N ARG A 57 8.75 0.32 2.25
CA ARG A 57 8.30 -0.67 3.25
C ARG A 57 7.88 -1.97 2.57
N VAL A 58 7.18 -1.91 1.44
CA VAL A 58 6.85 -3.09 0.63
C VAL A 58 8.12 -3.82 0.19
N LEU A 59 9.12 -3.08 -0.30
CA LEU A 59 10.43 -3.64 -0.67
C LEU A 59 11.18 -4.24 0.52
N GLU A 60 11.07 -3.65 1.70
CA GLU A 60 11.66 -4.20 2.94
C GLU A 60 11.02 -5.54 3.32
N HIS A 61 9.68 -5.66 3.26
CA HIS A 61 9.00 -6.92 3.48
C HIS A 61 9.38 -7.98 2.44
N ALA A 62 9.43 -7.61 1.15
CA ALA A 62 9.87 -8.50 0.07
C ALA A 62 11.34 -8.91 0.22
N HIS A 63 12.19 -8.04 0.79
CA HIS A 63 13.58 -8.38 1.08
C HIS A 63 13.71 -9.40 2.22
N ALA A 64 12.84 -9.30 3.24
CA ALA A 64 12.84 -10.20 4.39
C ALA A 64 12.29 -11.61 4.06
N GLU A 65 11.44 -11.74 3.04
CA GLU A 65 10.93 -13.00 2.52
C GLU A 65 11.31 -13.19 1.04
N PRO A 66 12.59 -13.50 0.77
CA PRO A 66 13.13 -13.43 -0.58
C PRO A 66 12.57 -14.53 -1.49
N SER A 67 12.18 -14.13 -2.69
CA SER A 67 11.93 -15.03 -3.81
C SER A 67 13.22 -15.66 -4.35
N GLU A 68 13.08 -16.60 -5.29
CA GLU A 68 14.21 -17.26 -5.94
C GLU A 68 15.13 -16.26 -6.67
N HIS A 69 16.41 -16.62 -6.82
CA HIS A 69 17.35 -15.81 -7.59
C HIS A 69 16.87 -15.64 -9.04
N GLY A 70 16.94 -14.41 -9.55
CA GLY A 70 16.47 -14.08 -10.89
C GLY A 70 14.96 -13.93 -11.01
N ALA A 71 14.20 -14.15 -9.92
CA ALA A 71 12.77 -13.86 -9.91
C ALA A 71 12.53 -12.36 -10.18
N THR A 72 11.50 -12.07 -10.96
CA THR A 72 11.10 -10.70 -11.31
C THR A 72 9.98 -10.22 -10.39
N SER A 73 9.92 -8.92 -10.16
CA SER A 73 8.82 -8.26 -9.44
C SER A 73 8.40 -6.99 -10.15
N ASP A 74 7.11 -6.66 -10.10
CA ASP A 74 6.58 -5.40 -10.59
C ASP A 74 6.11 -4.55 -9.40
N ASP A 75 6.69 -3.35 -9.24
CA ASP A 75 6.22 -2.36 -8.27
C ASP A 75 5.46 -1.26 -9.00
N ILE A 76 4.21 -1.03 -8.62
CA ILE A 76 3.33 -0.02 -9.24
C ILE A 76 2.89 0.98 -8.19
N ALA A 77 3.04 2.27 -8.48
CA ALA A 77 2.64 3.35 -7.60
C ALA A 77 1.82 4.41 -8.34
N TYR A 78 0.78 4.91 -7.68
CA TYR A 78 -0.09 5.96 -8.20
C TYR A 78 0.07 7.24 -7.39
N GLY A 79 0.20 8.37 -8.10
CA GLY A 79 0.37 9.69 -7.51
C GLY A 79 -0.67 10.71 -7.99
N PRO A 80 -0.63 11.94 -7.45
CA PRO A 80 -1.52 13.03 -7.85
C PRO A 80 -1.52 13.27 -9.36
N GLY A 81 -2.67 13.63 -9.93
CA GLY A 81 -2.82 13.88 -11.36
C GLY A 81 -2.92 12.63 -12.23
N PHE A 82 -3.30 11.48 -11.64
CA PHE A 82 -3.36 10.18 -12.31
C PHE A 82 -2.01 9.70 -12.87
N ASN A 83 -0.92 10.13 -12.23
CA ASN A 83 0.40 9.67 -12.57
C ASN A 83 0.59 8.23 -12.07
N CYS A 84 1.11 7.36 -12.95
CA CYS A 84 1.49 5.99 -12.64
C CYS A 84 2.99 5.85 -12.84
N ALA A 85 3.67 5.25 -11.88
CA ALA A 85 5.05 4.81 -12.00
C ALA A 85 5.09 3.29 -11.84
N ALA A 86 5.88 2.62 -12.66
CA ALA A 86 6.13 1.19 -12.58
C ALA A 86 7.63 0.92 -12.59
N LEU A 87 8.07 -0.04 -11.78
CA LEU A 87 9.45 -0.53 -11.73
C LEU A 87 9.45 -2.05 -11.91
N LEU A 88 10.30 -2.55 -12.81
CA LEU A 88 10.61 -3.97 -12.90
C LEU A 88 11.88 -4.25 -12.08
N GLY A 89 11.72 -5.04 -11.03
CA GLY A 89 12.81 -5.54 -10.19
C GLY A 89 13.27 -6.92 -10.62
N THR A 90 14.52 -7.25 -10.31
CA THR A 90 15.04 -8.62 -10.42
C THR A 90 15.76 -8.97 -9.13
N ARG A 91 15.46 -10.14 -8.59
CA ARG A 91 16.09 -10.63 -7.36
C ARG A 91 17.52 -11.04 -7.64
N HIS A 92 18.46 -10.34 -7.03
CA HIS A 92 19.85 -10.76 -6.95
C HIS A 92 20.16 -11.28 -5.54
N ASN A 93 20.89 -12.40 -5.48
CA ASN A 93 21.40 -12.93 -4.23
C ASN A 93 22.67 -12.17 -3.88
N HIS A 94 22.86 -11.92 -2.59
CA HIS A 94 24.13 -11.49 -2.03
C HIS A 94 24.85 -12.69 -1.42
#